data_AF-A0A315XK12-F1
#
_entry.id   AF-A0A315XK12-F1
#
_cell.length_a   1.000
_cell.length_b   1.000
_cell.length_c   1.000
_cell.angle_alpha   90.00
_cell.angle_beta   90.00
_cell.angle_gamma   90.00
#
_symmetry.space_group_name_H-M   'P 1'
#
loop_
_entity.id
_entity.type
_entity.pdbx_description
1 polymer ?
#
loop_
_entity_poly.entity_id
_entity_poly.type
_entity_poly.pdbx_seq_one_letter_code
_entity_poly.pdbx_strand_id
1 'polypeptide(L)' 'MDTNSLKNGIFSFIIPGLGQALNGDKQKGLALFGIAIVLHIFIWFFANNPFGSVIQTLYHLYAGYDAYKNY' A
#
# COMPACT_ATOMS: atom_id res chain seq x y z
N MET A 1 -21.94 -1.92 -2.28
CA MET A 1 -20.51 -2.03 -1.92
C MET A 1 -20.19 -3.50 -1.86
N ASP A 2 -19.24 -3.95 -2.67
CA ASP A 2 -18.77 -5.33 -2.57
C ASP A 2 -17.93 -5.45 -1.30
N THR A 3 -18.28 -6.38 -0.42
CA THR A 3 -17.58 -6.59 0.85
C THR A 3 -16.12 -6.99 0.60
N ASN A 4 -15.83 -7.59 -0.55
CA ASN A 4 -14.50 -7.98 -0.96
C ASN A 4 -13.60 -6.76 -1.22
N SER A 5 -14.10 -5.76 -1.96
CA SER A 5 -13.37 -4.52 -2.24
C SER A 5 -12.95 -3.78 -0.97
N LEU A 6 -13.82 -3.70 0.04
CA LEU A 6 -13.49 -3.08 1.32
C LEU A 6 -12.37 -3.85 2.05
N LYS A 7 -12.47 -5.18 2.11
CA LYS A 7 -11.44 -6.03 2.73
C LYS A 7 -10.10 -5.87 2.04
N ASN A 8 -10.10 -5.87 0.70
CA ASN A 8 -8.91 -5.72 -0.13
C ASN A 8 -8.25 -4.36 0.10
N GLY A 9 -9.06 -3.30 0.19
CA GLY A 9 -8.60 -1.96 0.54
C GLY A 9 -7.93 -1.89 1.92
N ILE A 10 -8.54 -2.49 2.94
CA ILE A 10 -7.98 -2.52 4.30
C ILE A 10 -6.65 -3.31 4.32
N PHE A 11 -6.60 -4.47 3.65
CA PHE A 11 -5.37 -5.25 3.58
C PHE A 11 -4.23 -4.49 2.89
N SER A 12 -4.51 -3.81 1.77
CA SER A 12 -3.50 -2.99 1.10
C SER A 12 -3.14 -1.70 1.83
N PHE A 13 -4.02 -1.19 2.69
CA PHE A 13 -3.68 -0.07 3.55
C PHE A 13 -2.65 -0.46 4.61
N ILE A 14 -2.81 -1.64 5.23
CA ILE A 14 -1.88 -2.12 6.26
C ILE A 14 -0.57 -2.59 5.59
N ILE A 15 -0.68 -3.38 4.52
CA ILE A 15 0.43 -3.93 3.75
C ILE A 15 0.25 -3.55 2.29
N PRO A 16 0.90 -2.48 1.79
CA PRO A 16 0.79 -2.06 0.40
C PRO A 16 1.02 -3.21 -0.56
N GLY A 17 0.06 -3.47 -1.44
CA GLY A 17 0.11 -4.56 -2.43
C GLY A 17 -0.61 -5.86 -2.04
N LEU A 18 -1.00 -6.04 -0.78
CA LEU A 18 -1.59 -7.29 -0.31
C LEU A 18 -2.98 -7.56 -0.92
N GLY A 19 -3.85 -6.56 -0.95
CA GLY A 19 -5.17 -6.64 -1.58
C GLY A 19 -5.08 -6.95 -3.08
N GLN A 20 -4.15 -6.34 -3.81
CA GLN A 20 -3.91 -6.65 -5.23
C GLN A 20 -3.49 -8.12 -5.41
N ALA A 21 -2.59 -8.62 -4.56
CA ALA A 21 -2.12 -10.00 -4.62
C ALA A 21 -3.22 -11.02 -4.31
N LEU A 22 -4.11 -10.72 -3.35
CA LEU A 22 -5.23 -11.59 -2.99
C LEU A 22 -6.29 -11.69 -4.08
N ASN A 23 -6.42 -10.68 -4.95
CA ASN A 23 -7.33 -10.71 -6.10
C ASN A 23 -6.71 -11.22 -7.40
N GLY A 24 -5.52 -11.83 -7.32
CA GLY A 24 -4.86 -12.45 -8.46
C GLY A 24 -3.88 -11.56 -9.22
N ASP A 25 -3.83 -10.25 -8.94
CA ASP A 25 -2.86 -9.33 -9.54
C ASP A 25 -1.55 -9.29 -8.74
N LYS A 26 -0.83 -10.41 -8.78
CA LYS A 26 0.41 -10.62 -8.03
C LYS A 26 1.54 -9.69 -8.47
N GLN A 27 1.60 -9.33 -9.75
CA GLN A 27 2.64 -8.44 -10.27
C GLN A 27 2.49 -7.03 -9.69
N LYS A 28 1.27 -6.48 -9.71
CA LYS A 28 0.99 -5.17 -9.12
C LYS A 28 1.14 -5.20 -7.60
N GLY A 29 0.68 -6.26 -6.94
CA GLY A 29 0.88 -6.45 -5.50
C GLY A 29 2.35 -6.45 -5.09
N LEU A 30 3.20 -7.19 -5.81
CA LEU A 30 4.63 -7.22 -5.56
C LEU A 30 5.30 -5.87 -5.83
N ALA A 31 4.89 -5.16 -6.89
CA ALA A 31 5.41 -3.83 -7.20
C ALA A 31 5.09 -2.82 -6.09
N LEU A 32 3.84 -2.78 -5.62
CA LEU A 32 3.42 -1.87 -4.55
C LEU A 32 4.12 -2.17 -3.23
N PHE A 33 4.30 -3.45 -2.91
CA PHE A 33 5.03 -3.88 -1.72
C PHE A 33 6.53 -3.52 -1.82
N GLY A 34 7.15 -3.77 -2.97
CA GLY A 34 8.55 -3.42 -3.21
C GLY A 34 8.80 -1.92 -3.08
N ILE A 35 7.93 -1.08 -3.65
CA ILE A 35 7.99 0.37 -3.48
C ILE A 35 7.81 0.75 -2.00
N ALA A 36 6.92 0.10 -1.26
CA ALA A 36 6.74 0.36 0.18
C ALA A 36 8.04 0.14 0.97
N ILE A 37 8.76 -0.96 0.67
CA ILE A 37 10.05 -1.26 1.31
C ILE A 37 11.08 -0.20 0.97
N VAL A 38 11.23 0.14 -0.32
CA VAL A 38 12.20 1.15 -0.76
C VAL A 38 11.89 2.51 -0.13
N LEU A 39 10.61 2.89 -0.09
CA LEU A 39 10.14 4.14 0.52
C LEU A 39 10.42 4.16 2.02
N HIS A 40 10.18 3.05 2.73
CA HIS A 40 10.45 2.94 4.16
C HIS A 40 11.95 3.07 4.46
N ILE A 41 12.81 2.39 3.71
CA ILE A 41 14.27 2.51 3.83
C ILE A 41 14.69 3.96 3.57
N PHE A 42 14.18 4.58 2.50
CA PHE A 42 14.52 5.96 2.15
C PHE A 42 14.11 6.94 3.27
N ILE A 43 12.90 6.82 3.79
CA ILE A 43 12.41 7.67 4.88
C ILE A 43 13.24 7.46 6.15
N TRP A 44 13.61 6.22 6.48
CA TRP A 44 14.42 5.92 7.65
C TRP A 44 15.79 6.60 7.63
N PHE A 45 16.47 6.62 6.46
CA PHE A 45 17.78 7.25 6.30
C PHE A 45 17.72 8.77 6.12
N PHE A 46 16.73 9.30 5.38
CA PHE A 46 16.76 10.68 4.88
C PHE A 46 15.65 11.58 5.43
N ALA A 47 14.56 11.01 5.93
CA ALA A 47 13.36 11.76 6.31
C ALA A 47 12.70 11.21 7.58
N ASN A 48 13.50 10.80 8.58
CA ASN A 48 13.02 10.27 9.86
C ASN A 48 12.47 11.40 10.76
N ASN A 49 11.39 12.00 10.29
CA ASN A 49 10.69 13.12 10.88
C ASN A 49 9.18 12.98 10.55
N PRO A 50 8.30 13.82 11.12
CA PRO A 50 6.87 13.71 10.87
C PRO A 50 6.47 13.80 9.39
N PHE A 51 7.25 14.53 8.58
CA PHE A 51 7.00 14.65 7.14
C PHE A 51 7.21 13.31 6.41
N GLY A 52 8.27 12.57 6.76
CA GLY A 52 8.45 11.20 6.26
C GLY A 52 7.31 10.27 6.65
N SER A 53 6.85 10.33 7.91
CA SER A 53 5.69 9.56 8.35
C SER A 53 4.43 9.86 7.53
N VAL A 54 4.17 11.14 7.21
CA VAL A 54 3.05 11.54 6.35
C VAL A 54 3.17 10.93 4.95
N ILE A 55 4.34 11.01 4.33
CA ILE A 55 4.57 10.40 3.01
C ILE A 55 4.29 8.90 3.05
N GLN A 56 4.78 8.20 4.08
CA GLN A 56 4.55 6.77 4.23
C GLN A 56 3.06 6.46 4.40
N THR A 57 2.34 7.21 5.24
CA THR A 57 0.90 7.05 5.42
C THR A 57 0.11 7.31 4.13
N LEU A 58 0.47 8.35 3.37
CA LEU A 58 -0.17 8.64 2.08
C LEU A 58 0.04 7.52 1.07
N TYR A 59 1.22 6.90 1.06
CA TYR A 59 1.49 5.76 0.20
C TYR A 59 0.64 4.53 0.57
N HIS A 60 0.50 4.25 1.86
CA HIS A 60 -0.39 3.20 2.36
C HIS A 60 -1.85 3.48 1.97
N LEU A 61 -2.30 4.74 2.10
CA LEU A 61 -3.63 5.16 1.67
C LEU A 61 -3.84 4.97 0.18
N TYR A 62 -2.84 5.32 -0.64
CA TYR A 62 -2.87 5.09 -2.08
C TYR A 62 -3.02 3.60 -2.42
N ALA A 63 -2.20 2.73 -1.82
CA ALA A 63 -2.27 1.30 -2.08
C ALA A 63 -3.61 0.69 -1.65
N GLY A 64 -4.15 1.14 -0.52
CA GLY A 64 -5.48 0.75 -0.04
C GLY A 64 -6.60 1.23 -0.97
N TYR A 65 -6.56 2.48 -1.43
CA TYR A 65 -7.54 3.01 -2.38
C TYR A 65 -7.48 2.28 -3.73
N ASP A 66 -6.27 2.01 -4.23
CA ASP A 66 -6.09 1.24 -5.47
C ASP A 66 -6.69 -0.17 -5.35
N ALA A 67 -6.51 -0.83 -4.19
CA ALA A 67 -7.09 -2.14 -3.95
C ALA A 67 -8.62 -2.08 -3.84
N TYR A 68 -9.15 -1.08 -3.13
CA TYR A 68 -10.59 -0.88 -2.95
C TYR A 68 -11.32 -0.56 -4.27
N LYS A 69 -10.68 0.23 -5.13
CA LYS A 69 -11.32 0.70 -6.37
C LYS A 69 -11.30 -0.35 -7.47
N ASN A 70 -10.22 -1.12 -7.55
CA ASN A 70 -9.96 -1.99 -8.70
C ASN A 70 -10.19 -3.48 -8.43
N TYR A 71 -10.43 -3.87 -7.17
CA TYR A 71 -10.62 -5.27 -6.75
C TYR A 71 -11.59 -5.37 -5.58
#